data_AF-B3RWL3-F1
#
_entry.id   AF-B3RWL3-F1
#
_cell.length_a   1.000
_cell.length_b   1.000
_cell.length_c   1.000
_cell.angle_alpha   90.00
_cell.angle_beta   90.00
_cell.angle_gamma   90.00
#
_symmetry.space_group_name_H-M   'P 1'
#
loop_
_entity.id
_entity.type
_entity.pdbx_description
1 polymer ?
#
loop_
_entity_poly.entity_id
_entity_poly.type
_entity_poly.pdbx_seq_one_letter_code
_entity_poly.pdbx_strand_id
1 'polypeptide(L)'
;MTILKASVVFVLFLVAFAVAFSMILSDMTIFRGFDIAIVTVLTMMTGEINYADTFSHLSSTGRLTGFKVELLLFGIMVIVINIAFANLLIGLAVGDINEVKETASLNQAKNHFQLIIGSYESYPMFIKKIMHSPGLTIRKDKHSSYSQKQIWHNLTAKLKFIQEDKNEADQETNLKDLKALVLRQQTEISRLKDLIEDAKSDINFHGNINRTETKKLIDQVLQAVKADGSEKYSFG
;
A
#
# COMPACT_ATOMS: atom_id res chain seq x y z
N MET A 1 -16.87 -11.60 -18.91
CA MET A 1 -17.63 -12.55 -18.05
C MET A 1 -17.47 -12.24 -16.56
N THR A 2 -16.35 -11.61 -16.16
CA THR A 2 -16.05 -11.15 -14.78
C THR A 2 -17.07 -10.16 -14.23
N ILE A 3 -17.42 -9.13 -15.01
CA ILE A 3 -18.40 -8.10 -14.61
C ILE A 3 -19.77 -8.72 -14.24
N LEU A 4 -20.24 -9.71 -15.00
CA LEU A 4 -21.53 -10.35 -14.71
C LEU A 4 -21.50 -11.15 -13.40
N LYS A 5 -20.40 -11.87 -13.13
CA LYS A 5 -20.22 -12.57 -11.85
C LYS A 5 -20.13 -11.61 -10.67
N ALA A 6 -19.42 -10.50 -10.81
CA ALA A 6 -19.33 -9.48 -9.78
C ALA A 6 -20.65 -8.74 -9.56
N SER A 7 -21.44 -8.52 -10.62
CA SER A 7 -22.78 -7.93 -10.54
C SER A 7 -23.73 -8.79 -9.71
N VAL A 8 -23.66 -10.12 -9.81
CA VAL A 8 -24.44 -11.01 -8.94
C VAL A 8 -24.07 -10.82 -7.47
N VAL A 9 -22.78 -10.75 -7.15
CA VAL A 9 -22.30 -10.50 -5.78
C VAL A 9 -22.78 -9.13 -5.28
N PHE A 10 -22.73 -8.10 -6.14
CA PHE A 10 -23.24 -6.77 -5.83
C PHE A 10 -24.73 -6.77 -5.47
N VAL A 11 -25.56 -7.43 -6.29
CA VAL A 11 -27.01 -7.51 -6.05
C VAL A 11 -27.32 -8.26 -4.75
N LEU A 12 -26.60 -9.35 -4.46
CA LEU A 12 -26.76 -10.08 -3.19
C LEU A 12 -26.44 -9.20 -1.97
N PHE A 13 -25.40 -8.37 -2.07
CA PHE A 13 -25.01 -7.44 -1.03
C PHE A 13 -26.06 -6.34 -0.82
N LEU A 14 -26.60 -5.81 -1.91
CA LEU A 14 -27.65 -4.79 -1.89
C LEU A 14 -28.91 -5.33 -1.20
N VAL A 15 -29.35 -6.54 -1.55
CA VAL A 15 -30.51 -7.19 -0.93
C VAL A 15 -30.25 -7.47 0.56
N ALA A 16 -29.08 -7.98 0.92
CA ALA A 16 -28.73 -8.27 2.31
C ALA A 16 -28.78 -7.01 3.20
N PHE A 17 -28.25 -5.89 2.72
CA PHE A 17 -28.30 -4.63 3.46
C PHE A 17 -29.67 -3.98 3.48
N ALA A 18 -30.44 -4.09 2.40
CA ALA A 18 -31.83 -3.62 2.38
C ALA A 18 -32.65 -4.35 3.45
N VAL A 19 -32.53 -5.68 3.54
CA VAL A 19 -33.21 -6.49 4.57
C VAL A 19 -32.74 -6.11 5.98
N ALA A 20 -31.42 -5.94 6.18
CA ALA A 20 -30.88 -5.55 7.49
C ALA A 20 -31.43 -4.19 7.95
N PHE A 21 -31.50 -3.18 7.07
CA PHE A 21 -32.09 -1.89 7.44
C PHE A 21 -33.60 -1.97 7.63
N SER A 22 -34.32 -2.75 6.83
CA SER A 22 -35.76 -3.00 7.05
C SER A 22 -36.02 -3.65 8.41
N MET A 23 -35.10 -4.45 8.95
CA MET A 23 -35.22 -5.01 10.30
C MET A 23 -34.90 -4.00 11.41
N ILE A 24 -33.88 -3.16 11.22
CA ILE A 24 -33.41 -2.23 12.26
C ILE A 24 -34.29 -0.96 12.31
N LEU A 25 -34.70 -0.46 11.15
CA LEU A 25 -35.42 0.80 10.93
C LEU A 25 -36.82 0.57 10.35
N SER A 26 -37.51 -0.49 10.78
CA SER A 26 -38.87 -0.84 10.34
C SER A 26 -39.89 0.28 10.47
N ASP A 27 -39.66 1.21 11.40
CA ASP A 27 -40.57 2.32 11.70
C ASP A 27 -40.46 3.46 10.70
N MET A 28 -39.36 3.52 9.94
CA MET A 28 -39.15 4.51 8.89
C MET A 28 -39.93 4.12 7.64
N THR A 29 -40.66 5.07 7.07
CA THR A 29 -41.42 4.86 5.81
C THR A 29 -40.52 4.42 4.65
N ILE A 30 -39.28 4.91 4.60
CA ILE A 30 -38.26 4.57 3.59
C ILE A 30 -37.78 3.11 3.65
N PHE A 31 -37.91 2.43 4.80
CA PHE A 31 -37.47 1.04 4.98
C PHE A 31 -38.63 0.05 5.10
N ARG A 32 -39.87 0.53 5.02
CA ARG A 32 -41.10 -0.26 5.09
C ARG A 32 -41.42 -0.96 3.76
N GLY A 33 -41.06 -0.35 2.64
CA GLY A 33 -41.14 -0.95 1.30
C GLY A 33 -39.79 -1.52 0.87
N PHE A 34 -39.79 -2.76 0.37
CA PHE A 34 -38.55 -3.43 -0.08
C PHE A 34 -37.92 -2.74 -1.29
N ASP A 35 -38.75 -2.25 -2.21
CA ASP A 35 -38.38 -1.44 -3.37
C ASP A 35 -37.70 -0.13 -2.97
N ILE A 36 -38.28 0.61 -2.02
CA ILE A 36 -37.73 1.88 -1.54
C ILE A 36 -36.46 1.64 -0.71
N ALA A 37 -36.40 0.55 0.07
CA ALA A 37 -35.22 0.19 0.86
C ALA A 37 -34.00 -0.10 -0.04
N ILE A 38 -34.21 -0.79 -1.17
CA ILE A 38 -33.18 -1.05 -2.19
C ILE A 38 -32.59 0.26 -2.72
N VAL A 39 -33.45 1.21 -3.11
CA VAL A 39 -33.01 2.51 -3.63
C VAL A 39 -32.29 3.31 -2.55
N THR A 40 -32.78 3.26 -1.30
CA THR A 40 -32.18 3.94 -0.15
C THR A 40 -30.78 3.40 0.15
N VAL A 41 -30.58 2.09 0.09
CA VAL A 41 -29.25 1.47 0.24
C VAL A 41 -28.32 1.87 -0.89
N LEU A 42 -28.83 1.97 -2.13
CA LEU A 42 -28.05 2.43 -3.27
C LEU A 42 -27.56 3.88 -3.10
N THR A 43 -28.43 4.78 -2.63
CA THR A 43 -28.03 6.17 -2.29
C THR A 43 -27.04 6.20 -1.13
N MET A 44 -27.20 5.32 -0.13
CA MET A 44 -26.23 5.22 0.97
C MET A 44 -24.86 4.69 0.51
N MET A 45 -24.81 3.85 -0.53
CA MET A 45 -23.58 3.37 -1.17
C MET A 45 -22.87 4.45 -2.00
N THR A 46 -23.60 5.42 -2.57
CA THR A 46 -22.99 6.56 -3.26
C THR A 46 -22.44 7.61 -2.29
N GLY A 47 -22.65 7.41 -0.98
CA GLY A 47 -22.25 8.34 0.08
C GLY A 47 -23.33 9.37 0.43
N GLU A 48 -24.51 9.29 -0.19
CA GLU A 48 -25.65 10.14 0.16
C GLU A 48 -26.38 9.56 1.37
N ILE A 49 -26.21 10.21 2.51
CA ILE A 49 -26.83 9.79 3.77
C ILE A 49 -27.78 10.90 4.23
N ASN A 50 -29.07 10.59 4.29
CA ASN A 50 -30.05 11.52 4.87
C ASN A 50 -30.05 11.43 6.40
N TYR A 51 -28.96 11.89 7.01
CA TYR A 51 -28.75 11.83 8.46
C TYR A 51 -29.76 12.71 9.22
N ALA A 52 -30.12 13.87 8.67
CA ALA A 52 -31.02 14.82 9.33
C ALA A 52 -32.43 14.22 9.52
N ASP A 53 -32.97 13.61 8.47
CA ASP A 53 -34.29 12.99 8.54
C ASP A 53 -34.27 11.73 9.41
N THR A 54 -33.19 10.94 9.31
CA THR A 54 -33.03 9.74 10.15
C THR A 54 -32.94 10.10 11.63
N PHE A 55 -32.16 11.13 11.98
CA PHE A 55 -31.97 11.60 13.35
C PHE A 55 -33.24 12.24 13.93
N SER A 56 -33.93 13.08 13.15
CA SER A 56 -35.17 13.71 13.59
C SER A 56 -36.28 12.70 13.84
N HIS A 57 -36.39 11.65 13.01
CA HIS A 57 -37.36 10.58 13.20
C HIS A 57 -37.02 9.67 14.39
N LEU A 58 -35.74 9.33 14.60
CA LEU A 58 -35.30 8.61 15.80
C LEU A 58 -35.57 9.43 17.08
N SER A 59 -35.57 10.76 16.97
CA SER A 59 -35.83 11.69 18.08
C SER A 59 -37.32 11.76 18.41
N SER A 60 -38.16 11.86 17.38
CA SER A 60 -39.61 11.96 17.54
C SER A 60 -40.25 10.65 18.01
N THR A 61 -39.70 9.49 17.61
CA THR A 61 -40.15 8.17 18.05
C THR A 61 -39.70 7.79 19.47
N GLY A 62 -38.94 8.65 20.14
CA GLY A 62 -38.42 8.39 21.49
C GLY A 62 -37.35 7.29 21.56
N ARG A 63 -36.88 6.79 20.41
CA ARG A 63 -35.79 5.79 20.33
C ARG A 63 -34.45 6.42 20.70
N LEU A 64 -34.31 7.74 20.56
CA LEU A 64 -33.16 8.53 21.02
C LEU A 64 -33.19 8.93 22.51
N THR A 65 -34.35 8.83 23.18
CA THR A 65 -34.46 9.14 24.62
C THR A 65 -33.88 8.03 25.52
N GLY A 66 -33.57 6.85 24.96
CA GLY A 66 -32.90 5.74 25.64
C GLY A 66 -31.46 5.50 25.14
N PHE A 67 -31.12 4.23 24.88
CA PHE A 67 -29.82 3.83 24.35
C PHE A 67 -29.64 4.33 22.91
N LYS A 68 -28.55 5.07 22.63
CA LYS A 68 -28.12 5.51 21.29
C LYS A 68 -27.67 4.35 20.37
N VAL A 69 -28.09 3.13 20.66
CA VAL A 69 -27.66 1.89 20.00
C VAL A 69 -28.12 1.88 18.54
N GLU A 70 -29.34 2.31 18.25
CA GLU A 70 -29.85 2.32 16.86
C GLU A 70 -29.10 3.33 15.99
N LEU A 71 -28.81 4.52 16.51
CA LEU A 71 -28.02 5.52 15.80
C LEU A 71 -26.57 5.04 15.57
N LEU A 72 -25.98 4.40 16.58
CA LEU A 72 -24.63 3.82 16.49
C LEU A 72 -24.59 2.65 15.50
N LEU A 73 -25.58 1.77 15.53
CA LEU A 73 -25.71 0.63 14.63
C LEU A 73 -25.94 1.12 13.18
N PHE A 74 -26.81 2.12 12.99
CA PHE A 74 -27.00 2.79 11.70
C PHE A 74 -25.67 3.34 11.16
N GLY A 75 -24.93 4.10 11.96
CA GLY A 75 -23.63 4.66 11.56
C GLY A 75 -22.61 3.59 11.17
N ILE A 76 -22.47 2.54 11.98
CA ILE A 76 -21.58 1.41 11.68
C ILE A 76 -22.01 0.72 10.39
N MET A 77 -23.31 0.48 10.22
CA MET A 77 -23.84 -0.20 9.04
C MET A 77 -23.61 0.60 7.76
N VAL A 78 -23.80 1.91 7.79
CA VAL A 78 -23.50 2.81 6.66
C VAL A 78 -22.01 2.78 6.31
N ILE A 79 -21.12 2.77 7.30
CA ILE A 79 -19.67 2.64 7.07
C ILE A 79 -19.35 1.29 6.43
N VAL A 80 -19.92 0.20 6.95
CA VAL A 80 -19.71 -1.16 6.42
C VAL A 80 -20.19 -1.27 4.98
N ILE A 81 -21.36 -0.71 4.65
CA ILE A 81 -21.90 -0.67 3.29
C ILE A 81 -20.92 0.02 2.33
N ASN A 82 -20.44 1.21 2.70
CA ASN A 82 -19.54 2.00 1.87
C ASN A 82 -18.17 1.33 1.68
N ILE A 83 -17.60 0.77 2.74
CA ILE A 83 -16.32 0.04 2.67
C ILE A 83 -16.46 -1.20 1.79
N ALA A 84 -17.51 -2.00 1.99
CA ALA A 84 -17.70 -3.21 1.22
C ALA A 84 -17.99 -2.92 -0.26
N PHE A 85 -18.78 -1.87 -0.55
CA PHE A 85 -19.02 -1.41 -1.90
C PHE A 85 -17.73 -0.94 -2.59
N ALA A 86 -16.94 -0.10 -1.92
CA ALA A 86 -15.65 0.36 -2.44
C ALA A 86 -14.68 -0.82 -2.68
N ASN A 87 -14.60 -1.77 -1.75
CA ASN A 87 -13.75 -2.95 -1.88
C ASN A 87 -14.16 -3.85 -3.04
N LEU A 88 -15.46 -3.97 -3.32
CA LEU A 88 -15.96 -4.71 -4.48
C LEU A 88 -15.55 -4.03 -5.79
N LEU A 89 -15.71 -2.70 -5.88
CA LEU A 89 -15.35 -1.93 -7.08
C LEU A 89 -13.84 -1.94 -7.32
N ILE A 90 -13.04 -1.75 -6.26
CA ILE A 90 -11.57 -1.83 -6.33
C ILE A 90 -11.15 -3.25 -6.71
N GLY A 91 -11.76 -4.28 -6.12
CA GLY A 91 -11.47 -5.68 -6.44
C GLY A 91 -11.74 -6.01 -7.91
N LEU A 92 -12.85 -5.52 -8.47
CA LEU A 92 -13.16 -5.64 -9.88
C LEU A 92 -12.12 -4.88 -10.74
N ALA A 93 -11.90 -3.61 -10.44
CA ALA A 93 -11.03 -2.74 -11.23
C ALA A 93 -9.58 -3.23 -11.22
N VAL A 94 -9.05 -3.64 -10.06
CA VAL A 94 -7.68 -4.16 -9.93
C VAL A 94 -7.54 -5.50 -10.64
N GLY A 95 -8.54 -6.38 -10.55
CA GLY A 95 -8.55 -7.65 -11.28
C GLY A 95 -8.50 -7.44 -12.79
N ASP A 96 -9.39 -6.61 -13.32
CA ASP A 96 -9.46 -6.30 -14.75
C ASP A 96 -8.20 -5.55 -15.23
N ILE A 97 -7.67 -4.59 -14.45
CA ILE A 97 -6.43 -3.86 -14.79
C ILE A 97 -5.23 -4.80 -14.85
N ASN A 98 -5.12 -5.75 -13.93
CA ASN A 98 -3.95 -6.62 -13.87
C ASN A 98 -3.86 -7.56 -15.08
N GLU A 99 -5.01 -8.10 -15.53
CA GLU A 99 -5.12 -8.92 -16.75
C GLU A 99 -4.79 -8.10 -18.02
N VAL A 100 -5.33 -6.88 -18.12
CA VAL A 100 -5.01 -5.98 -19.22
C VAL A 100 -3.53 -5.59 -19.22
N LYS A 101 -2.94 -5.32 -18.05
CA LYS A 101 -1.54 -4.90 -17.92
C LYS A 101 -0.55 -5.98 -18.35
N GLU A 102 -0.80 -7.24 -18.01
CA GLU A 102 0.04 -8.37 -18.43
C GLU A 102 0.14 -8.44 -19.96
N THR A 103 -1.00 -8.26 -20.63
CA THR A 103 -1.08 -8.34 -22.10
C THR A 103 -0.72 -7.02 -22.80
N ALA A 104 -0.81 -5.88 -22.09
CA ALA A 104 -0.64 -4.55 -22.66
C ALA A 104 0.78 -4.29 -23.17
N SER A 105 1.82 -4.73 -22.46
CA SER A 105 3.21 -4.50 -22.86
C SER A 105 3.53 -5.14 -24.22
N LEU A 106 3.08 -6.39 -24.42
CA LEU A 106 3.24 -7.11 -25.68
C LEU A 106 2.34 -6.54 -26.77
N ASN A 107 1.09 -6.20 -26.45
CA ASN A 107 0.17 -5.58 -27.39
C ASN A 107 0.64 -4.19 -27.85
N GLN A 108 1.27 -3.43 -26.97
CA GLN A 108 1.88 -2.13 -27.29
C GLN A 108 3.04 -2.30 -28.27
N ALA A 109 3.98 -3.22 -27.99
CA ALA A 109 5.07 -3.52 -28.91
C ALA A 109 4.54 -3.99 -30.28
N LYS A 110 3.55 -4.89 -30.30
CA LYS A 110 2.87 -5.34 -31.51
C LYS A 110 2.25 -4.18 -32.28
N ASN A 111 1.52 -3.29 -31.62
CA ASN A 111 0.92 -2.12 -32.25
C ASN A 111 1.99 -1.21 -32.86
N HIS A 112 3.10 -0.96 -32.16
CA HIS A 112 4.21 -0.19 -32.73
C HIS A 112 4.78 -0.86 -33.99
N PHE A 113 5.02 -2.18 -33.97
CA PHE A 113 5.49 -2.89 -35.15
C PHE A 113 4.49 -2.87 -36.29
N GLN A 114 3.19 -3.05 -36.02
CA GLN A 114 2.15 -2.99 -37.04
C GLN A 114 2.06 -1.60 -37.69
N LEU A 115 2.19 -0.53 -36.91
CA LEU A 115 2.24 0.83 -37.44
C LEU A 115 3.48 1.06 -38.32
N ILE A 116 4.65 0.59 -37.89
CA ILE A 116 5.89 0.70 -38.66
C ILE A 116 5.80 -0.11 -39.96
N ILE A 117 5.32 -1.35 -39.90
CA ILE A 117 5.20 -2.23 -41.06
C ILE A 117 4.15 -1.70 -42.03
N GLY A 118 2.97 -1.29 -41.55
CA GLY A 118 1.93 -0.71 -42.40
C GLY A 118 2.41 0.59 -43.08
N SER A 119 3.14 1.43 -42.34
CA SER A 119 3.79 2.62 -42.91
C SER A 119 4.85 2.24 -43.94
N TYR A 120 5.68 1.24 -43.65
CA TYR A 120 6.71 0.73 -44.54
C TYR A 120 6.10 0.19 -45.85
N GLU A 121 5.07 -0.63 -45.77
CA GLU A 121 4.38 -1.21 -46.92
C GLU A 121 3.77 -0.14 -47.84
N SER A 122 3.28 0.95 -47.26
CA SER A 122 2.71 2.07 -48.01
C SER A 122 3.75 2.92 -48.76
N TYR A 123 5.06 2.75 -48.52
CA TYR A 123 6.10 3.49 -49.23
C TYR A 123 6.42 2.92 -50.64
N PRO A 124 6.72 3.79 -51.62
CA PRO A 124 7.22 3.39 -52.93
C PRO A 124 8.52 2.60 -52.88
N MET A 125 8.73 1.73 -53.88
CA MET A 125 9.84 0.76 -53.92
C MET A 125 11.25 1.40 -53.89
N PHE A 126 11.38 2.61 -54.43
CA PHE A 126 12.64 3.39 -54.40
C PHE A 126 13.04 3.81 -52.98
N ILE A 127 12.06 4.17 -52.14
CA ILE A 127 12.28 4.52 -50.72
C ILE A 127 12.61 3.26 -49.91
N LYS A 128 11.92 2.15 -50.17
CA LYS A 128 12.23 0.86 -49.53
C LYS A 128 13.66 0.42 -49.81
N LYS A 129 14.12 0.56 -51.05
CA LYS A 129 15.48 0.19 -51.47
C LYS A 129 16.56 1.07 -50.84
N ILE A 130 16.29 2.36 -50.61
CA ILE A 130 17.28 3.27 -49.99
C ILE A 130 17.33 3.14 -48.47
N MET A 131 16.21 2.79 -47.82
CA MET A 131 16.14 2.62 -46.37
C MET A 131 16.55 1.23 -45.89
N HIS A 132 16.53 0.23 -46.77
CA HIS A 132 16.91 -1.14 -46.45
C HIS A 132 18.42 -1.24 -46.23
N SER A 133 18.84 -1.32 -44.97
CA SER A 133 20.21 -1.68 -44.57
C SER A 133 20.22 -3.12 -44.02
N PRO A 134 21.03 -4.03 -44.58
CA PRO A 134 21.05 -5.46 -44.18
C PRO A 134 21.69 -5.73 -42.81
N GLY A 135 22.29 -4.72 -42.16
CA GLY A 135 22.92 -4.87 -40.86
C GLY A 135 22.97 -3.57 -40.07
N LEU A 136 22.56 -3.63 -38.81
CA LEU A 136 22.63 -2.53 -37.85
C LEU A 136 23.91 -2.72 -37.02
N THR A 137 25.03 -2.13 -37.45
CA THR A 137 26.26 -2.15 -36.64
C THR A 137 26.10 -1.15 -35.50
N ILE A 138 25.66 -1.62 -34.33
CA ILE A 138 25.61 -0.81 -33.10
C ILE A 138 27.05 -0.61 -32.62
N ARG A 139 27.72 0.42 -33.12
CA ARG A 139 29.05 0.81 -32.67
C ARG A 139 28.90 1.74 -31.47
N LYS A 140 29.24 1.26 -30.27
CA LYS A 140 29.47 2.15 -29.11
C LYS A 140 30.64 3.05 -29.46
N ASP A 141 30.34 4.27 -29.87
CA ASP A 141 31.36 5.20 -30.32
C ASP A 141 32.25 5.60 -29.15
N LYS A 142 33.53 5.17 -29.18
CA LYS A 142 34.52 5.53 -28.16
C LYS A 142 35.27 6.83 -28.53
N HIS A 143 35.11 7.34 -29.76
CA HIS A 143 35.92 8.45 -30.28
C HIS A 143 35.18 9.35 -31.29
N SER A 144 33.91 9.64 -31.05
CA SER A 144 33.16 10.56 -31.91
C SER A 144 33.79 11.96 -31.87
N SER A 145 34.14 12.50 -33.03
CA SER A 145 34.69 13.86 -33.17
C SER A 145 33.70 14.91 -32.63
N TYR A 146 34.22 16.04 -32.14
CA TYR A 146 33.41 17.09 -31.49
C TYR A 146 32.24 17.57 -32.36
N SER A 147 32.47 17.72 -33.67
CA SER A 147 31.43 18.13 -34.63
C SER A 147 30.34 17.06 -34.81
N GLN A 148 30.70 15.77 -34.71
CA GLN A 148 29.72 14.68 -34.76
C GLN A 148 28.88 14.67 -33.47
N LYS A 149 29.50 14.89 -32.29
CA LYS A 149 28.74 15.03 -31.03
C LYS A 149 27.73 16.16 -31.08
N GLN A 150 28.09 17.30 -31.67
CA GLN A 150 27.19 18.45 -31.79
C GLN A 150 25.99 18.16 -32.70
N ILE A 151 26.23 17.50 -33.84
CA ILE A 151 25.16 17.09 -34.77
C ILE A 151 24.25 16.05 -34.11
N TRP A 152 24.84 15.04 -33.45
CA TRP A 152 24.08 14.05 -32.68
C TRP A 152 23.25 14.72 -31.59
N HIS A 153 23.81 15.64 -30.81
CA HIS A 153 23.11 16.35 -29.75
C HIS A 153 21.95 17.20 -30.27
N ASN A 154 22.11 17.91 -31.39
CA ASN A 154 21.03 18.69 -31.98
C ASN A 154 19.90 17.81 -32.54
N LEU A 155 20.24 16.63 -33.08
CA LEU A 155 19.25 15.68 -33.59
C LEU A 155 18.51 14.96 -32.45
N THR A 156 19.22 14.51 -31.41
CA THR A 156 18.62 13.82 -30.26
C THR A 156 17.89 14.77 -29.32
N ALA A 157 18.33 16.04 -29.19
CA ALA A 157 17.60 17.06 -28.44
C ALA A 157 16.16 17.22 -28.97
N LYS A 158 15.97 17.11 -30.29
CA LYS A 158 14.65 17.23 -30.92
C LYS A 158 13.79 15.97 -30.75
N LEU A 159 14.39 14.78 -30.71
CA LEU A 159 13.70 13.50 -30.48
C LEU A 159 13.29 13.32 -29.01
N LYS A 160 14.05 13.88 -28.07
CA LYS A 160 13.72 13.87 -26.64
C LYS A 160 12.34 14.48 -26.34
N PHE A 161 11.89 15.43 -27.16
CA PHE A 161 10.57 16.06 -27.03
C PHE A 161 9.38 15.15 -27.43
N ILE A 162 9.61 14.04 -28.16
CA ILE A 162 8.51 13.16 -28.62
C ILE A 162 8.38 11.91 -27.73
N GLN A 163 9.37 11.60 -26.88
CA GLN A 163 9.40 10.35 -26.10
C GLN A 163 9.54 10.54 -24.58
N GLU A 164 9.35 11.75 -24.09
CA GLU A 164 9.21 12.01 -22.64
C GLU A 164 7.70 12.11 -22.33
N ASP A 165 7.01 10.98 -22.50
CA ASP A 165 5.78 10.74 -21.76
C ASP A 165 6.15 10.82 -20.27
N LYS A 166 5.49 11.72 -19.53
CA LYS A 166 5.92 12.27 -18.23
C LYS A 166 6.15 11.22 -17.11
N ASN A 167 5.87 9.95 -17.36
CA ASN A 167 5.83 8.91 -16.34
C ASN A 167 7.19 8.25 -16.04
N GLU A 168 8.14 8.18 -16.98
CA GLU A 168 9.40 7.45 -16.75
C GLU A 168 10.47 8.27 -16.02
N ALA A 169 10.57 9.58 -16.29
CA ALA A 169 11.52 10.46 -15.60
C ALA A 169 11.16 10.64 -14.12
N ASP A 170 9.87 10.76 -13.80
CA ASP A 170 9.37 10.84 -12.43
C ASP A 170 9.56 9.51 -11.69
N GLN A 171 9.46 8.37 -12.38
CA GLN A 171 9.65 7.06 -11.75
C GLN A 171 11.14 6.75 -11.49
N GLU A 172 12.06 7.13 -12.40
CA GLU A 172 13.50 6.90 -12.20
C GLU A 172 14.08 7.84 -11.13
N THR A 173 13.62 9.09 -11.07
CA THR A 173 13.99 10.04 -10.00
C THR A 173 13.48 9.58 -8.65
N ASN A 174 12.20 9.21 -8.54
CA ASN A 174 11.64 8.64 -7.31
C ASN A 174 12.35 7.35 -6.89
N LEU A 175 12.75 6.47 -7.82
CA LEU A 175 13.47 5.23 -7.48
C LEU A 175 14.89 5.50 -6.96
N LYS A 176 15.58 6.50 -7.51
CA LYS A 176 16.91 6.92 -7.04
C LYS A 176 16.83 7.56 -5.66
N ASP A 177 15.85 8.42 -5.43
CA ASP A 177 15.62 9.05 -4.13
C ASP A 177 15.19 8.01 -3.07
N LEU A 178 14.32 7.06 -3.42
CA LEU A 178 13.92 5.97 -2.54
C LEU A 178 15.11 5.07 -2.19
N LYS A 179 15.97 4.72 -3.16
CA LYS A 179 17.20 3.96 -2.90
C LYS A 179 18.16 4.71 -1.99
N ALA A 180 18.31 6.02 -2.18
CA ALA A 180 19.16 6.85 -1.33
C ALA A 180 18.64 6.94 0.11
N LEU A 181 17.32 7.05 0.29
CA LEU A 181 16.67 7.02 1.61
C LEU A 181 16.84 5.66 2.30
N VAL A 182 16.63 4.56 1.58
CA VAL A 182 16.79 3.20 2.12
C VAL A 182 18.24 2.93 2.54
N LEU A 183 19.22 3.37 1.74
CA LEU A 183 20.64 3.24 2.11
C LEU A 183 20.98 4.03 3.37
N ARG A 184 20.45 5.25 3.50
CA ARG A 184 20.61 6.06 4.73
C ARG A 184 20.00 5.35 5.94
N GLN A 185 18.77 4.84 5.81
CA GLN A 185 18.11 4.08 6.87
C GLN A 185 18.88 2.81 7.26
N GLN A 186 19.41 2.06 6.30
CA GLN A 186 20.23 0.88 6.60
C GLN A 186 21.49 1.26 7.39
N THR A 187 22.12 2.39 7.05
CA THR A 187 23.31 2.89 7.76
C THR A 187 22.99 3.28 9.20
N GLU A 188 21.84 3.93 9.42
CA GLU A 188 21.37 4.27 10.77
C GLU A 188 21.01 3.03 11.58
N ILE A 189 20.34 2.06 10.98
CA ILE A 189 19.99 0.78 11.64
C ILE A 189 21.27 0.03 12.04
N SER A 190 22.29 0.01 11.18
CA SER A 190 23.60 -0.58 11.53
C SER A 190 24.23 0.13 12.72
N ARG A 191 24.25 1.47 12.72
CA ARG A 191 24.77 2.24 13.87
C ARG A 191 24.00 1.98 15.16
N LEU A 192 22.67 1.94 15.09
CA LEU A 192 21.83 1.63 16.26
C LEU A 192 22.11 0.23 16.77
N LYS A 193 22.32 -0.74 15.88
CA LYS A 193 22.68 -2.10 16.25
C LYS A 193 24.01 -2.13 17.01
N ASP A 194 25.02 -1.43 16.52
CA ASP A 194 26.34 -1.36 17.15
C ASP A 194 26.22 -0.70 18.55
N LEU A 195 25.47 0.40 18.66
CA LEU A 195 25.23 1.07 19.96
C LEU A 195 24.48 0.17 20.96
N ILE A 196 23.52 -0.63 20.48
CA ILE A 196 22.80 -1.59 21.33
C ILE A 196 23.74 -2.72 21.77
N GLU A 197 24.62 -3.18 20.89
CA GLU A 197 25.59 -4.22 21.20
C GLU A 197 26.63 -3.74 22.23
N ASP A 198 27.10 -2.50 22.09
CA ASP A 198 27.96 -1.83 23.06
C ASP A 198 27.27 -1.67 24.42
N ALA A 199 26.04 -1.12 24.44
CA ALA A 199 25.27 -0.97 25.67
C ALA A 199 24.97 -2.31 26.35
N LYS A 200 24.69 -3.36 25.56
CA LYS A 200 24.50 -4.72 26.08
C LYS A 200 25.79 -5.27 26.68
N SER A 201 26.94 -5.03 26.06
CA SER A 201 28.25 -5.38 26.59
C SER A 201 28.51 -4.70 27.94
N ASP A 202 28.25 -3.39 28.02
CA ASP A 202 28.43 -2.60 29.24
C ASP A 202 27.54 -3.07 30.39
N ILE A 203 26.27 -3.38 30.11
CA ILE A 203 25.33 -3.93 31.09
C ILE A 203 25.81 -5.30 31.59
N ASN A 204 26.29 -6.15 30.68
CA ASN A 204 26.76 -7.49 31.06
C ASN A 204 28.07 -7.41 31.87
N PHE A 205 28.94 -6.47 31.54
CA PHE A 205 30.17 -6.18 32.30
C PHE A 205 29.85 -5.69 33.72
N HIS A 206 28.98 -4.69 33.87
CA HIS A 206 28.53 -4.21 35.19
C HIS A 206 27.77 -5.28 35.97
N GLY A 207 26.93 -6.07 35.31
CA GLY A 207 26.21 -7.19 35.92
C GLY A 207 27.16 -8.25 36.51
N ASN A 208 28.25 -8.56 35.80
CA ASN A 208 29.25 -9.51 36.28
C ASN A 208 30.10 -8.94 37.43
N ILE A 209 30.43 -7.64 37.40
CA ILE A 209 31.11 -6.96 38.50
C ILE A 209 30.23 -7.00 39.76
N ASN A 210 29.00 -6.55 39.67
CA ASN A 210 28.05 -6.54 40.80
C ASN A 210 27.82 -7.95 41.35
N ARG A 211 27.76 -8.97 40.47
CA ARG A 211 27.65 -10.37 40.89
C ARG A 211 28.90 -10.88 41.63
N THR A 212 30.08 -10.38 41.27
CA THR A 212 31.34 -10.74 41.92
C THR A 212 31.47 -10.04 43.27
N GLU A 213 31.09 -8.78 43.35
CA GLU A 213 31.07 -8.01 44.61
C GLU A 213 30.05 -8.57 45.60
N THR A 214 28.82 -8.88 45.15
CA THR A 214 27.80 -9.52 46.00
C THR A 214 28.27 -10.89 46.51
N LYS A 215 28.93 -11.71 45.68
CA LYS A 215 29.54 -12.96 46.13
C LYS A 215 30.61 -12.75 47.20
N LYS A 216 31.52 -11.78 46.99
CA LYS A 216 32.56 -11.45 47.99
C LYS A 216 31.96 -10.98 49.31
N LEU A 217 30.92 -10.14 49.27
CA LEU A 217 30.22 -9.67 50.47
C LEU A 217 29.51 -10.82 51.19
N ILE A 218 28.84 -11.72 50.45
CA ILE A 218 28.21 -12.92 51.01
C ILE A 218 29.25 -13.82 51.68
N ASP A 219 30.40 -14.05 51.04
CA ASP A 219 31.48 -14.86 51.61
C ASP A 219 32.07 -14.23 52.89
N GLN A 220 32.25 -12.90 52.91
CA GLN A 220 32.68 -12.17 54.11
C GLN A 220 31.68 -12.30 55.26
N VAL A 221 30.38 -12.15 54.99
CA VAL A 221 29.32 -12.33 56.00
C VAL A 221 29.29 -13.77 56.48
N LEU A 222 29.41 -14.76 55.60
CA LEU A 222 29.47 -16.18 55.97
C LEU A 222 30.67 -16.50 56.85
N GLN A 223 31.84 -15.90 56.59
CA GLN A 223 33.02 -16.05 57.44
C GLN A 223 32.82 -15.37 58.81
N ALA A 224 32.24 -14.17 58.86
CA ALA A 224 31.94 -13.48 60.12
C ALA A 224 30.92 -14.25 60.97
N VAL A 225 29.87 -14.80 60.36
CA VAL A 225 28.87 -15.64 61.04
C VAL A 225 29.48 -16.96 61.53
N LYS A 226 30.40 -17.57 60.78
CA LYS A 226 31.13 -18.77 61.24
C LYS A 226 32.09 -18.46 62.39
N ALA A 227 32.73 -17.29 62.39
CA ALA A 227 33.59 -16.85 63.49
C ALA A 227 32.78 -16.58 64.77
N ASP A 228 31.65 -15.87 64.68
CA ASP A 228 30.75 -15.60 65.81
C ASP A 228 30.06 -16.88 66.34
N GLY A 229 29.71 -17.82 65.44
CA GLY A 229 29.20 -19.14 65.81
C GLY A 229 30.21 -20.03 66.52
N SER A 230 31.52 -19.76 66.38
CA SER A 230 32.58 -20.49 67.08
C SER A 230 32.89 -19.96 68.48
N GLU A 231 32.54 -18.70 68.79
CA GLU A 231 32.65 -18.15 70.15
C GLU A 231 31.49 -18.59 71.07
N LYS A 232 30.31 -18.92 70.53
CA LYS A 232 29.15 -19.37 71.34
C LYS A 232 29.20 -20.84 71.82
N TYR A 233 30.19 -21.63 71.40
CA TYR A 233 30.38 -23.03 71.86
C TYR A 233 31.72 -23.27 72.55
N SER A 234 32.34 -22.22 73.12
CA SER A 234 33.53 -22.33 73.98
C SER A 234 33.28 -21.75 75.37
N PHE A 235 32.13 -22.04 75.96
CA PHE A 235 31.91 -22.02 77.42
C PHE A 235 31.04 -23.22 77.79
N GLY A 236 31.73 -24.34 78.03
CA GLY A 236 31.26 -25.57 78.66
C GLY A 236 32.46 -26.25 79.27
#